data_AF-A0A7Z9LYA2-F1
#
_entry.id   AF-A0A7Z9LYA2-F1
#
_cell.length_a   1.000
_cell.length_b   1.000
_cell.length_c   1.000
_cell.angle_alpha   90.00
_cell.angle_beta   90.00
_cell.angle_gamma   90.00
#
_symmetry.space_group_name_H-M   'P 1'
#
loop_
_entity.id
_entity.type
_entity.pdbx_description
1 polymer ?
#
loop_
_entity_poly.entity_id
_entity_poly.type
_entity_poly.pdbx_seq_one_letter_code
_entity_poly.pdbx_strand_id
1 'polypeptide(L)'
;MTITVDGTTLRGTVHLETDDGKRGYKAQLLGKMEVRSGKVVSFDMVADGSFWGQGPYSGNGPKGRFPFAVGFRLADGTEAADQVPPKGSRGWVQGYIR
;
A
#
# COMPACT_ATOMS: atom_id res chain seq x y z
N MET A 1 11.69 2.94 -5.50
CA MET A 1 11.16 1.73 -4.81
C MET A 1 11.90 0.53 -5.35
N THR A 2 12.26 -0.41 -4.48
CA THR A 2 12.95 -1.65 -4.87
C THR A 2 12.22 -2.83 -4.24
N ILE A 3 11.96 -3.88 -5.01
CA ILE A 3 11.38 -5.14 -4.54
C ILE A 3 12.22 -6.30 -5.09
N THR A 4 12.41 -7.31 -4.24
CA THR A 4 12.98 -8.61 -4.59
C THR A 4 12.04 -9.72 -4.15
N VAL A 5 11.98 -10.79 -4.94
CA VAL A 5 11.22 -12.00 -4.63
C VAL A 5 12.20 -13.18 -4.53
N ASP A 6 12.14 -13.93 -3.44
CA ASP A 6 12.91 -15.15 -3.21
C ASP A 6 11.98 -16.26 -2.71
N GLY A 7 11.74 -17.26 -3.57
CA GLY A 7 10.67 -18.23 -3.39
C GLY A 7 9.32 -17.53 -3.21
N THR A 8 8.71 -17.69 -2.03
CA THR A 8 7.47 -16.99 -1.69
C THR A 8 7.68 -15.67 -0.97
N THR A 9 8.92 -15.29 -0.65
CA THR A 9 9.20 -14.13 0.21
C THR A 9 9.43 -12.87 -0.60
N LEU A 10 8.71 -11.81 -0.24
CA LEU A 10 8.87 -10.48 -0.77
C LEU A 10 9.65 -9.63 0.21
N ARG A 11 10.65 -8.91 -0.28
CA ARG A 11 11.39 -7.88 0.47
C ARG A 11 11.56 -6.64 -0.38
N GLY A 12 11.65 -5.50 0.26
CA GLY A 12 11.87 -4.26 -0.48
C GLY A 12 11.96 -3.02 0.39
N THR A 13 12.06 -1.88 -0.27
CA THR A 13 12.07 -0.58 0.36
C THR A 13 11.26 0.42 -0.46
N VAL A 14 10.58 1.31 0.27
CA VAL A 14 9.82 2.44 -0.28
C VAL A 14 10.45 3.73 0.23
N HIS A 15 10.61 4.68 -0.67
CA HIS A 15 10.90 6.07 -0.35
C HIS A 15 10.05 6.93 -1.29
N LEU A 16 9.11 7.64 -0.69
CA LEU A 16 8.30 8.66 -1.33
C LEU A 16 8.47 9.96 -0.55
N GLU A 17 8.82 11.05 -1.20
CA GLU A 17 9.09 12.33 -0.55
C GLU A 17 8.77 13.46 -1.53
N THR A 18 8.20 14.56 -1.02
CA THR A 18 7.99 15.77 -1.82
C THR A 18 9.33 16.42 -2.14
N ASP A 19 9.42 17.16 -3.24
CA ASP A 19 10.66 17.84 -3.65
C ASP A 19 11.20 18.80 -2.57
N ASP A 20 10.30 19.41 -1.79
CA ASP A 20 10.65 20.29 -0.67
C ASP A 20 10.96 19.55 0.65
N GLY A 21 10.90 18.22 0.65
CA GLY A 21 11.17 17.35 1.80
C GLY A 21 10.17 17.45 2.95
N LYS A 22 9.14 18.30 2.85
CA LYS A 22 8.22 18.57 3.98
C LYS A 22 7.27 17.42 4.28
N ARG A 23 7.04 16.52 3.32
CA ARG A 23 6.20 15.34 3.49
C ARG A 23 6.82 14.12 2.82
N GLY A 24 6.69 12.97 3.45
CA GLY A 24 7.13 11.73 2.84
C GLY A 24 6.85 10.49 3.68
N TYR A 25 7.26 9.36 3.13
CA TYR A 25 7.16 8.04 3.70
C TYR A 25 8.39 7.22 3.31
N LYS A 26 9.05 6.62 4.31
CA LYS A 26 10.15 5.66 4.12
C LYS A 26 9.80 4.38 4.85
N ALA A 27 9.85 3.25 4.17
CA ALA A 27 9.46 1.97 4.75
C ALA A 27 10.26 0.79 4.19
N GLN A 28 10.32 -0.27 4.99
CA GLN A 28 10.73 -1.60 4.56
C GLN A 28 9.49 -2.40 4.20
N LEU A 29 9.61 -3.25 3.19
CA LEU A 29 8.58 -4.17 2.77
C LEU A 29 8.97 -5.58 3.18
N LEU A 30 8.05 -6.30 3.80
CA LEU A 30 8.17 -7.73 4.05
C LEU A 30 6.82 -8.38 3.74
N GLY A 31 6.84 -9.44 2.94
CA GLY A 31 5.62 -10.13 2.58
C GLY A 31 5.82 -11.56 2.10
N LYS A 32 4.69 -12.19 1.81
CA LYS A 32 4.58 -13.51 1.21
C LYS A 32 3.67 -13.45 -0.01
N MET A 33 4.03 -14.17 -1.06
CA MET A 33 3.22 -14.34 -2.26
C MET A 33 3.33 -15.77 -2.77
N GLU A 34 2.19 -16.36 -3.13
CA GLU A 34 2.12 -17.65 -3.80
C GLU A 34 1.51 -17.51 -5.18
N VAL A 35 2.16 -18.13 -6.16
CA VAL A 35 1.67 -18.22 -7.54
C VAL A 35 1.40 -19.68 -7.87
N ARG A 36 0.18 -20.00 -8.30
CA ARG A 36 -0.21 -21.34 -8.79
C ARG A 36 -0.83 -21.19 -10.17
N SER A 37 -0.35 -21.98 -11.13
CA SER A 37 -0.83 -21.96 -12.52
C SER A 37 -0.87 -20.54 -13.13
N GLY A 38 0.16 -19.72 -12.85
CA GLY A 38 0.27 -18.35 -13.35
C GLY A 38 -0.64 -17.32 -12.66
N LYS A 39 -1.35 -17.69 -11.58
CA LYS A 39 -2.21 -16.80 -10.81
C LYS A 39 -1.69 -16.61 -9.39
N VAL A 40 -1.75 -15.37 -8.89
CA VAL A 40 -1.51 -15.10 -7.46
C VAL A 40 -2.69 -15.66 -6.67
N VAL A 41 -2.41 -16.59 -5.75
CA VAL A 41 -3.44 -17.25 -4.92
C VAL A 41 -3.35 -16.87 -3.45
N SER A 42 -2.24 -16.27 -3.05
CA SER A 42 -2.03 -15.67 -1.73
C SER A 42 -1.07 -14.50 -1.87
N PHE A 43 -1.36 -13.42 -1.16
CA PHE A 43 -0.49 -12.26 -1.06
C PHE A 43 -0.78 -11.56 0.26
N ASP A 44 0.25 -11.44 1.09
CA ASP A 44 0.24 -10.67 2.34
C ASP A 44 1.54 -9.88 2.41
N MET A 45 1.47 -8.58 2.69
CA MET A 45 2.66 -7.74 2.79
C MET A 45 2.42 -6.62 3.79
N VAL A 46 3.47 -6.28 4.53
CA VAL A 46 3.48 -5.07 5.37
C VAL A 46 4.55 -4.14 4.84
N ALA A 47 4.17 -2.89 4.62
CA ALA A 47 5.09 -1.76 4.55
C ALA A 47 5.19 -1.17 5.95
N ASP A 48 6.35 -1.28 6.59
CA ASP A 48 6.59 -0.75 7.94
C ASP A 48 7.67 0.32 7.90
N GLY A 49 7.36 1.50 8.45
CA GLY A 49 8.25 2.63 8.32
C GLY A 49 7.80 3.90 9.03
N SER A 50 8.28 5.02 8.53
CA SER A 50 8.03 6.35 9.10
C SER A 50 7.47 7.31 8.06
N PHE A 51 6.35 7.92 8.41
CA PHE A 51 5.74 9.01 7.67
C PHE A 51 6.07 10.36 8.33
N TRP A 52 6.04 11.45 7.57
CA TRP A 52 6.10 12.81 8.10
C TRP A 52 5.39 13.80 7.19
N GLY A 53 5.09 14.98 7.72
CA GLY A 53 4.42 16.06 7.00
C GLY A 53 2.91 15.91 6.99
N GLN A 54 2.23 16.80 6.25
CA GLN A 54 0.77 16.82 6.14
C GLN A 54 0.35 17.09 4.69
N GLY A 55 -0.81 16.54 4.31
CA GLY A 55 -1.38 16.77 2.99
C GLY A 55 -2.36 17.95 2.99
N PRO A 56 -2.62 18.55 1.82
CA PRO A 56 -3.57 19.66 1.70
C PRO A 56 -5.00 19.30 2.12
N TYR A 57 -5.34 18.00 2.11
CA TYR A 57 -6.66 17.48 2.43
C TYR A 57 -6.69 16.54 3.65
N SER A 58 -5.54 16.31 4.29
CA SER A 58 -5.38 15.40 5.42
C SER A 58 -4.41 16.02 6.43
N GLY A 59 -4.98 16.78 7.37
CA GLY A 59 -4.24 17.49 8.42
C GLY A 59 -4.18 16.75 9.76
N ASN A 60 -3.57 17.39 10.76
CA ASN A 60 -3.50 16.92 12.15
C ASN A 60 -2.76 15.58 12.37
N GLY A 61 -1.88 15.20 11.46
CA GLY A 61 -0.94 14.10 11.69
C GLY A 61 0.05 14.42 12.82
N PRO A 62 0.66 13.41 13.46
CA PRO A 62 1.69 13.62 14.46
C PRO A 62 2.83 14.52 13.97
N LYS A 63 3.40 15.31 14.89
CA LYS A 63 4.53 16.19 14.56
C LYS A 63 5.79 15.35 14.29
N GLY A 64 6.58 15.77 13.30
CA GLY A 64 7.83 15.11 12.94
C GLY A 64 7.63 13.78 12.21
N ARG A 65 8.60 12.88 12.34
CA ARG A 65 8.52 11.51 11.81
C ARG A 65 7.77 10.64 12.81
N PHE A 66 6.80 9.87 12.33
CA PHE A 66 6.02 8.97 13.16
C PHE A 66 5.86 7.59 12.51
N PRO A 67 5.72 6.52 13.31
CA PRO A 67 5.50 5.17 12.79
C PRO A 67 4.24 5.11 11.94
N PHE A 68 4.35 4.51 10.78
CA PHE A 68 3.21 4.27 9.90
C PHE A 68 3.40 2.97 9.12
N ALA A 69 2.44 2.07 9.27
CA ALA A 69 2.43 0.79 8.59
C ALA A 69 1.20 0.64 7.70
N VAL A 70 1.40 0.00 6.55
CA VAL A 70 0.33 -0.34 5.61
C VAL A 70 0.36 -1.85 5.37
N GLY A 71 -0.76 -2.50 5.70
CA GLY A 71 -0.97 -3.91 5.39
C GLY A 71 -1.64 -4.05 4.02
N PHE A 72 -1.17 -5.03 3.25
CA PHE A 72 -1.76 -5.45 1.99
C PHE A 72 -2.12 -6.92 2.10
N ARG A 73 -3.30 -7.27 1.56
CA ARG A 73 -3.77 -8.63 1.44
C ARG A 73 -4.48 -8.82 0.12
N LEU A 74 -4.40 -10.01 -0.47
CA LEU A 74 -5.21 -10.38 -1.62
C LEU A 74 -6.70 -10.38 -1.22
N ALA A 75 -7.50 -9.54 -1.87
CA ALA A 75 -8.95 -9.61 -1.75
C ALA A 75 -9.45 -10.90 -2.42
N ASP A 76 -10.18 -11.73 -1.69
CA ASP A 76 -10.77 -12.97 -2.20
C ASP A 76 -12.29 -12.85 -2.44
N GLY A 77 -12.88 -11.69 -2.11
CA GLY A 77 -14.29 -11.38 -2.34
C GLY A 77 -15.21 -11.87 -1.23
N THR A 78 -14.68 -12.49 -0.18
CA THR A 78 -15.48 -13.07 0.92
C THR A 78 -15.84 -12.04 1.98
N GLU A 79 -15.09 -10.95 2.10
CA GLU A 79 -15.39 -9.88 3.05
C GLU A 79 -16.34 -8.85 2.43
N ALA A 80 -17.27 -8.32 3.23
CA ALA A 80 -18.19 -7.27 2.78
C ALA A 80 -17.44 -6.04 2.25
N ALA A 81 -16.24 -5.75 2.78
CA ALA A 81 -15.37 -4.68 2.32
C ALA A 81 -14.85 -4.89 0.87
N ASP A 82 -14.65 -6.14 0.44
CA ASP A 82 -14.19 -6.47 -0.91
C ASP A 82 -15.24 -6.13 -1.98
N GLN A 83 -16.51 -6.13 -1.59
CA GLN A 83 -17.64 -5.80 -2.45
C GLN A 83 -17.89 -4.30 -2.54
N VAL A 84 -17.22 -3.48 -1.71
CA VAL A 84 -17.43 -2.04 -1.71
C VAL A 84 -16.57 -1.40 -2.81
N PRO A 85 -17.18 -0.86 -3.88
CA PRO A 85 -16.41 -0.15 -4.89
C PRO A 85 -15.69 1.06 -4.25
N PRO A 86 -14.43 1.32 -4.63
CA PRO A 86 -13.69 2.50 -4.19
C PRO A 86 -14.57 3.75 -4.30
N LYS A 87 -14.54 4.63 -3.29
CA LYS A 87 -15.44 5.78 -3.23
C LYS A 87 -15.41 6.64 -4.50
N GLY A 88 -14.23 6.76 -5.13
CA GLY A 88 -14.05 7.48 -6.39
C GLY A 88 -14.62 6.80 -7.64
N SER A 89 -14.92 5.50 -7.60
CA SER A 89 -15.55 4.78 -8.72
C SER A 89 -17.07 4.75 -8.63
N ARG A 90 -17.65 5.09 -7.47
CA ARG A 90 -19.10 5.13 -7.27
C ARG A 90 -19.73 6.16 -8.21
N GLY A 91 -20.50 5.69 -9.20
CA GLY A 91 -21.13 6.52 -10.23
C GLY A 91 -20.25 6.83 -11.45
N TRP A 92 -18.98 6.39 -11.48
CA TRP A 92 -18.05 6.65 -12.60
C TRP A 92 -17.04 5.51 -12.83
N VAL A 93 -17.55 4.27 -12.86
CA VAL A 93 -16.72 3.06 -13.00
C VAL A 93 -15.90 3.06 -14.30
N GLN A 94 -16.45 3.53 -15.42
CA GLN A 94 -15.75 3.60 -16.71
C GLN A 94 -14.52 4.53 -16.70
N GLY A 95 -14.48 5.54 -15.82
CA GLY A 95 -13.30 6.39 -15.65
C GLY A 95 -12.26 5.81 -14.70
N TYR A 96 -12.65 4.83 -13.88
CA TYR A 96 -11.85 4.27 -12.80
C TYR A 96 -11.17 2.95 -13.15
N ILE A 97 -11.81 2.14 -14.00
CA ILE A 97 -11.29 0.86 -14.50
C ILE A 97 -11.03 1.04 -16.00
N ARG A 98 -9.78 1.34 -16.35
CA ARG A 98 -9.27 1.25 -17.72
C ARG A 98 -8.26 0.12 -17.81
#